data_AF-A0A1Q7YBM2-F1
#
_entry.id   AF-A0A1Q7YBM2-F1
#
_cell.length_a   1.000
_cell.length_b   1.000
_cell.length_c   1.000
_cell.angle_alpha   90.00
_cell.angle_beta   90.00
_cell.angle_gamma   90.00
#
_symmetry.space_group_name_H-M   'P 1'
#
loop_
_entity.id
_entity.type
_entity.pdbx_description
1 polymer ?
#
loop_
_entity_poly.entity_id
_entity_poly.type
_entity_poly.pdbx_seq_one_letter_code
_entity_poly.pdbx_strand_id
1 'polypeptide(L)'
;MVLLQGILLIILSIYIFQNPVEVLAGISLWFGLLVLAAGVLGIIGWLAADKPEREGMSLFWSILTAALGLLMLLHLLATMKTLTVIFGLWMLVTGLLLVQSGWLLRSKNSFGWIMVIAGVLSAVAAVMMIFNVGTGAVGIST
;
A
#
# COMPACT_ATOMS: atom_id res chain seq x y z
N MET A 1 25.57 -8.76 13.91
CA MET A 1 24.13 -8.44 13.78
C MET A 1 23.77 -7.93 12.39
N VAL A 2 24.42 -6.87 11.86
CA VAL A 2 24.11 -6.33 10.52
C VAL A 2 24.29 -7.34 9.38
N LEU A 3 25.32 -8.19 9.43
CA LEU A 3 25.54 -9.23 8.41
C LEU A 3 24.41 -10.27 8.37
N LEU A 4 23.94 -10.71 9.54
CA LEU A 4 22.82 -11.65 9.64
C LEU A 4 21.53 -11.02 9.12
N GLN A 5 21.27 -9.76 9.48
CA GLN A 5 20.13 -9.00 8.95
C GLN A 5 20.20 -8.88 7.42
N GLY A 6 21.37 -8.58 6.86
CA GLY A 6 21.58 -8.51 5.41
C GLY A 6 21.28 -9.84 4.71
N ILE A 7 21.79 -10.96 5.26
CA ILE A 7 21.52 -12.30 4.73
C ILE A 7 20.02 -12.63 4.80
N LEU A 8 19.37 -12.35 5.93
CA LEU A 8 17.94 -12.56 6.10
C LEU A 8 17.11 -11.73 5.11
N LEU A 9 17.48 -10.47 4.84
CA LEU A 9 16.82 -9.61 3.86
C LEU A 9 16.96 -10.13 2.43
N ILE A 10 18.11 -10.70 2.07
CA ILE A 10 18.32 -11.32 0.76
C ILE A 10 17.41 -12.54 0.59
N ILE A 11 17.36 -13.41 1.60
CA ILE A 11 16.48 -14.60 1.60
C ILE A 11 15.00 -14.16 1.51
N LEU A 12 14.62 -13.16 2.30
CA LEU A 12 13.26 -12.62 2.29
C LEU A 12 12.89 -12.03 0.92
N SER A 13 13.81 -11.30 0.28
CA SER A 13 13.61 -10.77 -1.07
C SER A 13 13.32 -11.89 -2.08
N ILE A 14 14.15 -12.94 -2.09
CA ILE A 14 13.95 -14.10 -2.98
C ILE A 14 12.57 -14.74 -2.74
N TYR A 15 12.20 -14.94 -1.47
CA TYR A 15 10.89 -15.49 -1.11
C TYR A 15 9.74 -14.60 -1.60
N ILE A 16 9.87 -13.27 -1.48
CA ILE A 16 8.87 -12.31 -1.94
C ILE A 16 8.65 -12.39 -3.45
N PHE A 17 9.74 -12.46 -4.23
CA PHE A 17 9.65 -12.56 -5.68
C PHE A 17 9.10 -13.90 -6.16
N GLN A 18 9.28 -14.97 -5.40
CA GLN A 18 8.72 -16.28 -5.72
C GLN A 18 7.23 -16.40 -5.40
N ASN A 19 6.75 -15.73 -4.35
CA ASN A 19 5.37 -15.85 -3.87
C ASN A 19 4.65 -14.49 -3.77
N PRO A 20 4.53 -13.72 -4.88
CA PRO A 20 4.01 -12.36 -4.84
C PRO A 20 2.55 -12.28 -4.34
N VAL A 21 1.74 -13.30 -4.63
CA VAL A 21 0.33 -13.36 -4.20
C VAL A 21 0.22 -13.59 -2.70
N GLU A 22 0.99 -14.54 -2.15
CA GLU A 22 0.97 -14.84 -0.70
C GLU A 22 1.49 -13.65 0.11
N VAL A 23 2.53 -12.97 -0.38
CA VAL A 23 3.09 -11.78 0.27
C VAL A 23 2.06 -10.65 0.27
N LEU A 24 1.41 -10.39 -0.87
CA LEU A 24 0.37 -9.37 -0.96
C LEU A 24 -0.82 -9.71 -0.06
N ALA A 25 -1.21 -10.99 0.02
CA ALA A 25 -2.24 -11.45 0.94
C ALA A 25 -1.84 -11.22 2.41
N GLY A 26 -0.59 -11.53 2.77
CA GLY A 26 -0.04 -11.28 4.10
C GLY A 26 -0.03 -9.79 4.45
N ILE A 27 0.43 -8.93 3.54
CA ILE A 27 0.40 -7.47 3.71
C ILE A 27 -1.05 -6.99 3.87
N SER A 28 -1.97 -7.50 3.05
CA SER A 28 -3.40 -7.14 3.09
C SER A 28 -4.05 -7.55 4.40
N LEU A 29 -3.72 -8.72 4.93
CA LEU A 29 -4.20 -9.20 6.22
C LEU A 29 -3.68 -8.31 7.34
N TRP A 30 -2.37 -8.03 7.37
CA TRP A 30 -1.78 -7.13 8.34
C TRP A 30 -2.41 -5.74 8.29
N PHE A 31 -2.64 -5.20 7.10
CA PHE A 31 -3.30 -3.91 6.93
C PHE A 31 -4.74 -3.93 7.45
N GLY A 32 -5.53 -4.95 7.11
CA GLY A 32 -6.89 -5.12 7.64
C GLY A 32 -6.92 -5.22 9.17
N LEU A 33 -5.96 -5.96 9.75
CA LEU A 33 -5.83 -6.12 11.19
C LEU A 33 -5.48 -4.79 11.89
N LEU A 34 -4.56 -4.01 11.31
CA LEU A 34 -4.19 -2.69 11.81
C LEU A 34 -5.36 -1.70 11.74
N VAL A 35 -6.10 -1.68 10.63
CA VAL A 35 -7.28 -0.82 10.45
C VAL A 35 -8.37 -1.21 11.45
N LEU A 36 -8.63 -2.51 11.61
CA LEU A 36 -9.59 -3.00 12.60
C LEU A 36 -9.16 -2.60 14.03
N ALA A 37 -7.90 -2.83 14.38
CA ALA A 37 -7.36 -2.47 15.68
C ALA A 37 -7.47 -0.96 15.93
N ALA A 38 -7.15 -0.12 14.94
CA ALA A 38 -7.29 1.34 15.04
C ALA A 38 -8.75 1.75 15.30
N GLY A 39 -9.71 1.16 14.57
CA GLY A 39 -11.14 1.43 14.79
C GLY A 39 -11.61 0.99 16.18
N VAL A 40 -11.22 -0.21 16.62
CA VAL A 40 -11.57 -0.74 17.95
C VAL A 40 -10.96 0.13 19.06
N LEU A 41 -9.69 0.49 18.95
CA LEU A 41 -9.03 1.39 19.90
C LEU A 41 -9.67 2.78 19.92
N GLY A 42 -10.13 3.29 18.78
CA GLY A 42 -10.90 4.54 18.70
C GLY A 42 -12.23 4.46 19.46
N ILE A 43 -12.96 3.34 19.34
CA ILE A 43 -14.21 3.12 20.09
C ILE A 43 -13.92 3.03 21.59
N ILE A 44 -12.89 2.27 21.99
CA ILE A 44 -12.47 2.16 23.39
C ILE A 44 -12.06 3.53 23.94
N GLY A 45 -11.30 4.31 23.16
CA GLY A 45 -10.88 5.66 23.53
C GLY A 45 -12.07 6.59 23.73
N TRP A 46 -13.09 6.53 22.86
CA TRP A 46 -14.31 7.30 23.02
C TRP A 46 -15.12 6.88 24.27
N LEU A 47 -15.16 5.59 24.59
CA LEU A 47 -15.82 5.08 25.80
C LEU A 47 -15.07 5.52 27.08
N ALA A 48 -13.74 5.61 27.02
CA ALA A 48 -12.90 6.06 28.12
C ALA A 48 -12.87 7.59 28.29
N ALA A 49 -13.23 8.35 27.25
CA ALA A 49 -13.25 9.80 27.28
C ALA A 49 -14.35 10.36 28.20
N ASP A 50 -14.06 11.51 28.82
CA ASP A 50 -15.01 12.25 29.66
C ASP A 50 -16.16 12.82 28.83
N LYS A 51 -17.34 12.98 29.45
CA LYS A 51 -18.57 13.47 28.79
C LYS A 51 -18.40 14.73 27.89
N PRO A 52 -17.63 15.78 28.27
CA PRO A 52 -17.44 16.94 27.40
C PRO A 52 -16.57 16.66 26.15
N GLU A 53 -15.75 15.61 26.15
CA GLU A 53 -14.86 15.24 25.04
C GLU A 53 -15.45 14.15 24.14
N ARG A 54 -16.62 13.61 24.50
CA ARG A 54 -17.33 12.59 23.72
C ARG A 54 -18.00 13.20 22.49
N GLU A 55 -17.21 13.42 21.45
CA GLU A 55 -17.72 13.83 20.15
C GLU A 55 -18.35 12.64 19.40
N GLY A 56 -19.62 12.76 19.02
CA GLY A 56 -20.32 11.71 18.26
C GLY A 56 -19.68 11.43 16.88
N MET A 57 -19.02 12.43 16.29
CA MET A 57 -18.30 12.29 15.02
C MET A 57 -17.09 11.36 15.16
N SER A 58 -16.35 11.46 16.26
CA SER A 58 -15.19 10.59 16.55
C SER A 58 -15.61 9.13 16.70
N LEU A 59 -16.74 8.88 17.38
CA LEU A 59 -17.31 7.53 17.50
C LEU A 59 -17.71 6.97 16.13
N PHE A 60 -18.41 7.77 15.31
CA PHE A 60 -18.82 7.36 13.96
C PHE A 60 -17.61 6.97 13.10
N TRP A 61 -16.55 7.80 13.10
CA TRP A 61 -15.32 7.47 12.39
C TRP A 61 -14.68 6.18 12.89
N SER A 62 -14.60 6.00 14.20
CA SER A 62 -14.00 4.79 14.80
C SER A 62 -14.79 3.53 14.44
N ILE A 63 -16.13 3.59 14.46
CA ILE A 63 -17.01 2.49 14.03
C ILE A 63 -16.82 2.21 12.54
N LEU A 64 -16.80 3.25 11.70
CA LEU A 64 -16.58 3.10 10.26
C LEU A 64 -15.23 2.46 9.97
N THR A 65 -14.17 2.92 10.64
CA THR A 65 -12.82 2.35 10.52
C THR A 65 -12.78 0.89 10.97
N ALA A 66 -13.44 0.53 12.08
CA ALA A 66 -13.52 -0.85 12.54
C ALA A 66 -14.28 -1.73 11.52
N ALA A 67 -15.41 -1.25 11.01
CA ALA A 67 -16.20 -1.95 10.01
C ALA A 67 -15.42 -2.14 8.70
N LEU A 68 -14.67 -1.13 8.26
CA LEU A 68 -13.78 -1.21 7.11
C LEU A 68 -12.67 -2.24 7.34
N GLY A 69 -11.99 -2.21 8.49
CA GLY A 69 -10.97 -3.19 8.83
C GLY A 69 -11.51 -4.62 8.85
N LEU A 70 -12.72 -4.81 9.40
CA LEU A 70 -13.39 -6.11 9.37
C LEU A 70 -13.74 -6.55 7.94
N LEU A 71 -14.30 -5.66 7.13
CA LEU A 71 -14.62 -5.93 5.72
C LEU A 71 -13.36 -6.30 4.94
N MET A 72 -12.23 -5.65 5.23
CA MET A 72 -10.95 -5.94 4.60
C MET A 72 -10.43 -7.34 4.91
N LEU A 73 -10.65 -7.82 6.14
CA LEU A 73 -10.29 -9.18 6.56
C LEU A 73 -11.23 -10.23 5.96
N LEU A 74 -12.53 -9.93 5.88
CA LEU A 74 -13.53 -10.83 5.29
C LEU A 74 -13.39 -10.95 3.76
N HIS A 75 -13.01 -9.87 3.09
CA HIS A 75 -12.83 -9.81 1.64
C HIS A 75 -11.36 -9.54 1.26
N LEU A 76 -10.48 -10.46 1.66
CA LEU A 76 -9.03 -10.30 1.47
C LEU A 76 -8.65 -10.05 0.00
N LEU A 77 -9.29 -10.71 -0.97
CA LEU A 77 -9.06 -10.45 -2.39
C LEU A 77 -9.37 -9.01 -2.80
N ALA A 78 -10.48 -8.44 -2.29
CA ALA A 78 -10.83 -7.04 -2.58
C ALA A 78 -9.82 -6.08 -1.94
N THR A 79 -9.34 -6.40 -0.73
CA THR A 79 -8.30 -5.64 -0.04
C THR A 79 -6.98 -5.65 -0.81
N MET A 80 -6.56 -6.81 -1.29
CA MET A 80 -5.36 -6.96 -2.13
C MET A 80 -5.47 -6.06 -3.36
N LYS A 81 -6.58 -6.14 -4.11
CA LYS A 81 -6.80 -5.30 -5.29
C LYS A 81 -6.77 -3.81 -4.95
N THR A 82 -7.45 -3.42 -3.89
CA THR A 82 -7.53 -2.02 -3.44
C THR A 82 -6.15 -1.49 -3.06
N LEU A 83 -5.38 -2.25 -2.27
CA LEU A 83 -4.00 -1.89 -1.92
C LEU A 83 -3.14 -1.78 -3.17
N THR A 84 -3.21 -2.75 -4.10
CA THR A 84 -2.46 -2.70 -5.36
C THR A 84 -2.79 -1.44 -6.16
N VAL A 85 -4.06 -1.04 -6.24
CA VAL A 85 -4.47 0.19 -6.94
C VAL A 85 -3.95 1.44 -6.22
N ILE A 86 -4.06 1.52 -4.89
CA ILE A 86 -3.55 2.65 -4.10
C ILE A 86 -2.04 2.79 -4.30
N PHE A 87 -1.30 1.69 -4.20
CA PHE A 87 0.15 1.68 -4.45
C PHE A 87 0.49 2.07 -5.89
N GLY A 88 -0.26 1.56 -6.87
CA GLY A 88 -0.10 1.93 -8.27
C GLY A 88 -0.32 3.43 -8.50
N LEU A 89 -1.39 4.01 -7.94
CA LEU A 89 -1.66 5.45 -8.04
C LEU A 89 -0.55 6.29 -7.39
N TRP A 90 -0.08 5.89 -6.21
CA TRP A 90 1.04 6.54 -5.55
C TRP A 90 2.34 6.46 -6.37
N MET A 91 2.62 5.29 -6.96
CA MET A 91 3.75 5.06 -7.87
C MET A 91 3.65 5.89 -9.15
N LEU A 92 2.43 6.10 -9.66
CA LEU A 92 2.17 6.95 -10.81
C LEU A 92 2.50 8.42 -10.48
N VAL A 93 1.98 8.93 -9.36
CA VAL A 93 2.22 10.31 -8.91
C VAL A 93 3.72 10.55 -8.68
N THR A 94 4.39 9.65 -7.98
CA THR A 94 5.83 9.75 -7.72
C THR A 94 6.66 9.65 -9.01
N GLY A 95 6.27 8.77 -9.94
CA GLY A 95 6.89 8.67 -11.28
C GLY A 95 6.77 9.98 -12.07
N LEU A 96 5.58 10.58 -12.11
CA LEU A 96 5.35 11.86 -12.78
C LEU A 96 6.14 13.01 -12.16
N LEU A 97 6.19 13.09 -10.82
CA LEU A 97 6.99 14.08 -10.11
C LEU A 97 8.50 13.90 -10.40
N LEU A 98 8.95 12.65 -10.52
CA LEU A 98 10.34 12.34 -10.85
C LEU A 98 10.69 12.74 -12.29
N VAL A 99 9.77 12.54 -13.25
CA VAL A 99 9.92 13.04 -14.63
C VAL A 99 9.99 14.56 -14.65
N GLN A 100 9.08 15.26 -13.94
CA GLN A 100 9.08 16.72 -13.87
C GLN A 100 10.39 17.26 -13.30
N SER A 101 10.85 16.66 -12.19
CA SER A 101 12.10 17.03 -11.53
C SER A 101 13.32 16.76 -12.43
N GLY A 102 13.37 15.59 -13.06
CA GLY A 102 14.43 15.22 -13.99
C GLY A 102 14.51 16.15 -15.20
N TRP A 103 13.35 16.58 -15.73
CA TRP A 103 13.28 17.52 -16.84
C TRP A 103 13.87 18.89 -16.51
N LEU A 104 13.62 19.39 -15.30
CA LEU A 104 14.20 20.65 -14.82
C LEU A 104 15.72 20.53 -14.63
N LEU A 105 16.21 19.39 -14.15
CA LEU A 105 17.64 19.17 -13.89
C LEU A 105 18.44 18.77 -15.16
N ARG A 106 17.77 18.35 -16.24
CA ARG A 106 18.42 17.89 -17.48
C ARG A 106 19.40 18.90 -18.07
N SER A 107 19.12 20.20 -17.89
CA SER A 107 19.95 21.29 -18.42
C SER A 107 21.20 21.55 -17.59
N LYS A 108 21.26 21.06 -16.34
CA LYS A 108 22.35 21.35 -15.40
C LYS A 108 23.22 20.12 -15.12
N ASN A 109 22.67 18.91 -15.22
CA ASN A 109 23.37 17.68 -14.86
C ASN A 109 22.82 16.48 -15.66
N SER A 110 23.70 15.60 -16.14
CA SER A 110 23.32 14.32 -16.78
C SER A 110 22.46 13.44 -15.88
N PHE A 111 22.53 13.61 -14.55
CA PHE A 111 21.65 12.93 -13.60
C PHE A 111 20.15 13.23 -13.84
N GLY A 112 19.82 14.38 -14.44
CA GLY A 112 18.43 14.71 -14.81
C GLY A 112 17.83 13.73 -15.81
N TRP A 113 18.62 13.22 -16.76
CA TRP A 113 18.15 12.20 -17.72
C TRP A 113 17.86 10.85 -17.06
N ILE A 114 18.66 10.45 -16.06
CA ILE A 114 18.43 9.21 -15.29
C ILE A 114 17.10 9.31 -14.53
N MET A 115 16.82 10.46 -13.91
CA MET A 115 15.57 10.70 -13.20
C MET A 115 14.36 10.66 -14.14
N VAL A 116 14.46 11.22 -15.34
CA VAL A 116 13.38 11.13 -16.34
C VAL A 116 13.11 9.68 -16.73
N ILE A 117 14.15 8.89 -17.06
CA ILE A 117 13.98 7.48 -17.44
C ILE A 117 13.37 6.68 -16.28
N ALA A 118 13.89 6.84 -15.05
CA ALA A 118 13.35 6.18 -13.88
C ALA A 118 11.89 6.57 -13.61
N GLY A 119 11.53 7.84 -13.79
CA GLY A 119 10.16 8.33 -13.62
C GLY A 119 9.20 7.77 -14.66
N VAL A 120 9.62 7.69 -15.93
CA VAL A 120 8.84 7.05 -17.00
C VAL A 120 8.65 5.56 -16.73
N LEU A 121 9.71 4.84 -16.38
CA LEU A 121 9.62 3.43 -16.02
C LEU A 121 8.68 3.21 -14.83
N SER A 122 8.75 4.07 -13.82
CA SER A 122 7.85 4.03 -12.65
C SER A 122 6.39 4.25 -13.05
N ALA A 123 6.12 5.25 -13.90
CA ALA A 123 4.77 5.53 -14.38
C ALA A 123 4.20 4.38 -15.23
N VAL A 124 5.02 3.78 -16.10
CA VAL A 124 4.62 2.60 -16.89
C VAL A 124 4.33 1.41 -15.98
N ALA A 125 5.20 1.13 -15.01
CA ALA A 125 4.99 0.07 -14.04
C ALA A 125 3.72 0.30 -13.22
N ALA A 126 3.43 1.53 -12.82
CA ALA A 126 2.20 1.90 -12.12
C ALA A 126 0.94 1.64 -12.98
N VAL A 127 0.96 2.05 -14.25
CA VAL A 127 -0.12 1.77 -15.20
C VAL A 127 -0.32 0.26 -15.35
N MET A 128 0.76 -0.50 -15.56
CA MET A 128 0.70 -1.95 -15.61
C MET A 128 0.10 -2.52 -14.33
N MET A 129 0.55 -2.06 -13.16
CA MET A 129 0.05 -2.52 -11.87
C MET A 129 -1.46 -2.31 -11.74
N ILE A 130 -1.98 -1.13 -12.09
CA ILE A 130 -3.42 -0.79 -11.99
C ILE A 130 -4.28 -1.61 -12.97
N PHE A 131 -3.84 -1.78 -14.22
CA PHE A 131 -4.63 -2.47 -15.23
C PHE A 131 -4.50 -4.01 -15.18
N ASN A 132 -3.37 -4.56 -14.72
CA ASN A 132 -3.19 -6.01 -14.56
C ASN A 132 -3.74 -6.58 -13.24
N VAL A 133 -4.28 -5.76 -12.33
CA VAL A 133 -4.94 -6.26 -11.10
C VAL A 133 -6.07 -7.27 -11.40
N GLY A 134 -6.65 -7.20 -12.61
CA GLY A 134 -7.73 -8.10 -13.05
C GLY A 134 -7.29 -9.48 -13.55
N THR A 135 -6.12 -9.61 -14.17
CA THR A 135 -5.71 -10.84 -14.88
C THR A 135 -5.17 -11.92 -13.94
N GLY A 136 -4.62 -11.54 -12.78
CA GLY A 136 -4.17 -12.49 -11.75
C GLY A 136 -5.29 -13.30 -11.08
N ALA A 137 -6.53 -12.82 -11.13
CA ALA A 137 -7.68 -13.56 -10.59
C ALA A 137 -8.31 -14.54 -11.60
N VAL A 138 -8.10 -14.31 -12.91
CA VAL A 138 -8.69 -15.14 -13.97
C VAL A 138 -7.83 -16.38 -14.26
N GLY A 139 -6.52 -16.34 -13.98
CA GLY A 139 -5.62 -17.48 -14.17
C GLY A 139 -5.73 -18.61 -13.15
N ILE A 140 -6.53 -18.44 -12.09
CA ILE A 140 -6.78 -19.48 -11.05
C ILE A 140 -8.21 -20.02 -11.08
N SER A 141 -9.06 -19.56 -12.01
CA SER A 141 -10.45 -20.05 -12.16
C SER A 141 -10.68 -20.87 -13.44
N THR A 142 -9.62 -21.30 -14.11
CA THR A 142 -9.62 -22.27 -15.22
C THR A 142 -8.46 -23.21 -15.05
#